data_AF-A0A931UXX6-F1
#
_entry.id   AF-A0A931UXX6-F1
#
_cell.length_a   1.000
_cell.length_b   1.000
_cell.length_c   1.000
_cell.angle_alpha   90.00
_cell.angle_beta   90.00
_cell.angle_gamma   90.00
#
_symmetry.space_group_name_H-M   'P 1'
#
loop_
_entity.id
_entity.type
_entity.pdbx_description
1 polymer ?
#
loop_
_entity_poly.entity_id
_entity_poly.type
_entity_poly.pdbx_seq_one_letter_code
_entity_poly.pdbx_strand_id
1 'polypeptide(L)'
;MTQEALLEHLIAYAREFWDLSRCELIETSHEKTWWGGRRGVFVFDVGWPKARLALVVRERDGKVLDHRAIAHPTPRALLTPLSEEEAIEVARRECERVHYWFRQPVRASRHENGWTIHTNILCMGANATLGIDDTGVVIGRHFFRR
;
A
#
# COMPACT_ATOMS: atom_id res chain seq x y z
N MET A 1 -13.21 10.83 -17.36
CA MET A 1 -12.55 11.55 -16.26
C MET A 1 -11.41 12.33 -16.87
N THR A 2 -11.21 13.59 -16.47
CA THR A 2 -10.01 14.37 -16.88
C THR A 2 -8.79 13.86 -16.11
N GLN A 3 -7.58 14.14 -16.61
CA GLN A 3 -6.34 13.78 -15.91
C GLN A 3 -6.25 14.49 -14.54
N GLU A 4 -6.68 15.74 -14.47
CA GLU A 4 -6.74 16.52 -13.23
C GLU A 4 -7.69 15.89 -12.20
N ALA A 5 -8.92 15.54 -12.59
CA ALA A 5 -9.87 14.88 -11.69
C ALA A 5 -9.40 13.49 -11.24
N LEU A 6 -8.66 12.78 -12.09
CA LEU A 6 -8.01 11.52 -11.72
C LEU A 6 -6.92 11.76 -10.67
N LEU A 7 -6.07 12.78 -10.86
CA LEU A 7 -5.00 13.10 -9.93
C LEU A 7 -5.54 13.52 -8.56
N GLU A 8 -6.55 14.39 -8.52
CA GLU A 8 -7.22 14.80 -7.27
C GLU A 8 -7.81 13.60 -6.52
N HIS A 9 -8.48 12.70 -7.23
CA HIS A 9 -9.00 11.46 -6.67
C HIS A 9 -7.89 10.58 -6.07
N LEU A 10 -6.76 10.45 -6.77
CA LEU A 10 -5.63 9.64 -6.31
C LEU A 10 -4.89 10.26 -5.13
N ILE A 11 -4.76 11.59 -5.07
CA ILE A 11 -4.21 12.30 -3.91
C ILE A 11 -5.12 12.11 -2.70
N ALA A 12 -6.44 12.25 -2.87
CA ALA A 12 -7.41 12.01 -1.79
C ALA A 12 -7.32 10.57 -1.27
N TYR A 13 -7.27 9.60 -2.18
CA TYR A 13 -7.07 8.19 -1.84
C TYR A 13 -5.77 7.97 -1.07
N ALA A 14 -4.64 8.53 -1.54
CA ALA A 14 -3.35 8.38 -0.88
C ALA A 14 -3.35 8.99 0.53
N ARG A 15 -3.98 10.15 0.71
CA ARG A 15 -4.13 10.80 2.03
C ARG A 15 -4.91 9.96 3.00
N GLU A 16 -6.04 9.40 2.57
CA GLU A 16 -6.86 8.54 3.41
C GLU A 16 -6.15 7.22 3.73
N PHE A 17 -5.52 6.61 2.73
CA PHE A 17 -4.93 5.29 2.86
C PHE A 17 -3.70 5.27 3.78
N TRP A 18 -2.77 6.21 3.60
CA TRP A 18 -1.53 6.29 4.38
C TRP A 18 -1.62 7.28 5.56
N ASP A 19 -2.82 7.77 5.88
CA ASP A 19 -3.06 8.82 6.89
C ASP A 19 -2.11 10.03 6.73
N LEU A 20 -2.00 10.50 5.49
CA LEU A 20 -1.14 11.64 5.12
C LEU A 20 -1.91 12.95 5.14
N SER A 21 -2.92 13.06 6.01
CA SER A 21 -3.81 14.21 6.13
C SER A 21 -3.07 15.55 6.35
N ARG A 22 -1.84 15.48 6.88
CA ARG A 22 -0.97 16.63 7.17
C ARG A 22 0.25 16.74 6.26
N CYS A 23 0.38 15.88 5.25
CA CYS A 23 1.57 15.80 4.42
C CYS A 23 1.32 16.35 3.02
N GLU A 24 2.32 17.03 2.50
CA GLU A 24 2.35 17.42 1.09
C GLU A 24 2.63 16.18 0.23
N LEU A 25 1.77 15.99 -0.79
CA LEU A 25 1.88 14.94 -1.80
C LEU A 25 2.13 15.61 -3.13
N ILE A 26 3.25 15.29 -3.76
CA ILE A 26 3.63 15.81 -5.07
C ILE A 26 3.72 14.64 -6.02
N GLU A 27 2.92 14.63 -7.09
CA GLU A 27 3.10 13.66 -8.17
C GLU A 27 4.43 13.94 -8.86
N THR A 28 5.30 12.94 -8.92
CA THR A 28 6.65 13.08 -9.49
C THR A 28 6.88 12.23 -10.73
N SER A 29 6.06 11.21 -10.97
CA SER A 29 6.00 10.56 -12.28
C SER A 29 4.67 9.88 -12.56
N HIS A 30 4.30 9.86 -13.84
CA HIS A 30 3.19 9.09 -14.39
C HIS A 30 3.71 8.22 -15.53
N GLU A 31 3.69 6.90 -15.35
CA GLU A 31 4.06 5.94 -16.38
C GLU A 31 2.85 5.11 -16.81
N LYS A 32 2.58 5.05 -18.12
CA LYS A 32 1.58 4.13 -18.67
C LYS A 32 2.21 2.74 -18.79
N THR A 33 1.66 1.77 -18.07
CA THR A 33 2.18 0.39 -18.13
C THR A 33 1.65 -0.36 -19.34
N TRP A 34 2.55 -1.12 -19.97
CA TRP A 34 2.32 -1.78 -21.25
C TRP A 34 1.53 -3.08 -21.09
N TRP A 35 0.22 -2.95 -20.87
CA TRP A 35 -0.80 -3.98 -21.15
C TRP A 35 -2.06 -3.25 -21.66
N GLY A 36 -1.98 -2.73 -22.89
CA GLY A 36 -3.10 -2.13 -23.62
C GLY A 36 -3.50 -0.70 -23.21
N GLY A 37 -2.61 0.06 -22.55
CA GLY A 37 -2.83 1.49 -22.22
C GLY A 37 -3.96 1.75 -21.21
N ARG A 38 -4.45 0.71 -20.52
CA ARG A 38 -5.59 0.82 -19.58
C ARG A 38 -5.16 0.98 -18.12
N ARG A 39 -3.86 0.93 -17.83
CA ARG A 39 -3.29 1.03 -16.48
C ARG A 39 -2.17 2.07 -16.42
N GLY A 40 -2.31 3.01 -15.49
CA GLY A 40 -1.30 4.01 -15.18
C GLY A 40 -0.64 3.70 -13.84
N VAL A 41 0.64 4.03 -13.71
CA VAL A 41 1.36 4.05 -12.44
C VAL A 41 1.63 5.51 -12.11
N PHE A 42 1.13 5.95 -10.97
CA PHE A 42 1.30 7.29 -10.44
C PHE A 42 2.22 7.22 -9.24
N VAL A 43 3.33 7.97 -9.28
CA VAL A 43 4.31 8.04 -8.20
C VAL A 43 4.20 9.39 -7.52
N PHE A 44 4.11 9.36 -6.20
CA PHE A 44 4.02 10.54 -5.34
C PHE A 44 5.22 10.58 -4.39
N ASP A 45 5.88 11.72 -4.31
CA ASP A 45 6.79 12.03 -3.20
C ASP A 45 5.98 12.68 -2.05
N VAL A 46 6.24 12.21 -0.83
CA VAL A 46 5.61 12.68 0.41
C VAL A 46 6.64 13.49 1.19
N GLY A 47 6.30 14.71 1.60
CA GLY A 47 7.24 15.61 2.28
C GLY A 47 7.75 15.07 3.63
N TRP A 48 6.91 14.37 4.40
CA TRP A 48 7.27 13.75 5.68
C TRP A 48 6.26 12.63 6.06
N PRO A 49 6.70 11.42 6.47
CA PRO A 49 8.05 10.91 6.30
C PRO A 49 8.41 10.93 4.81
N LYS A 50 9.68 11.22 4.47
CA LYS A 50 10.17 11.37 3.08
C LYS A 50 9.99 10.08 2.27
N ALA A 51 8.77 9.79 1.83
CA ALA A 51 8.40 8.54 1.23
C ALA A 51 8.07 8.73 -0.26
N ARG A 52 8.32 7.68 -1.05
CA ARG A 52 7.77 7.56 -2.40
C ARG A 52 6.69 6.51 -2.39
N LEU A 53 5.52 6.87 -2.89
CA LEU A 53 4.35 6.02 -2.98
C LEU A 53 4.02 5.81 -4.45
N ALA A 54 3.67 4.58 -4.82
CA ALA A 54 3.11 4.30 -6.14
C ALA A 54 1.70 3.77 -6.01
N LEU A 55 0.83 4.30 -6.86
CA LEU A 55 -0.52 3.80 -7.11
C LEU A 55 -0.57 3.22 -8.53
N VAL A 56 -0.99 1.96 -8.65
CA VAL A 56 -1.36 1.37 -9.94
C VAL A 56 -2.85 1.51 -10.11
N VAL A 57 -3.26 2.16 -11.18
CA VAL A 57 -4.62 2.65 -11.35
C VAL A 57 -5.17 2.22 -12.69
N ARG A 58 -6.45 1.86 -12.73
CA ARG A 58 -7.20 1.74 -13.98
C ARG A 58 -7.69 3.13 -14.41
N GLU A 59 -7.02 3.72 -15.41
CA GLU A 59 -7.24 5.13 -15.79
C GLU A 59 -8.68 5.44 -16.23
N ARG A 60 -9.40 4.47 -16.80
CA ARG A 60 -10.79 4.66 -17.28
C ARG A 60 -11.73 5.17 -16.19
N ASP A 61 -11.59 4.64 -14.98
CA ASP A 61 -12.53 4.84 -13.88
C ASP A 61 -11.85 5.20 -12.55
N GLY A 62 -10.55 5.43 -12.56
CA GLY A 62 -9.78 5.83 -11.38
C GLY A 62 -9.61 4.73 -10.33
N LYS A 63 -10.01 3.49 -10.63
CA LYS A 63 -9.93 2.41 -9.65
C LYS A 63 -8.47 2.09 -9.32
N VAL A 64 -8.08 2.27 -8.05
CA VAL A 64 -6.80 1.79 -7.53
C VAL A 64 -6.79 0.26 -7.51
N LEU A 65 -5.83 -0.32 -8.21
CA LEU A 65 -5.62 -1.77 -8.35
C LEU A 65 -4.54 -2.27 -7.40
N ASP A 66 -3.51 -1.44 -7.16
CA ASP A 66 -2.35 -1.76 -6.34
C ASP A 66 -1.78 -0.48 -5.75
N HIS A 67 -1.16 -0.57 -4.57
CA HIS A 67 -0.50 0.55 -3.91
C HIS A 67 0.69 0.08 -3.08
N ARG A 68 1.80 0.84 -3.13
CA ARG A 68 3.05 0.48 -2.45
C ARG A 68 3.87 1.70 -2.08
N ALA A 69 4.53 1.68 -0.93
CA ALA A 69 5.66 2.55 -0.67
C ALA A 69 6.91 1.99 -1.40
N ILE A 70 7.45 2.75 -2.35
CA ILE A 70 8.68 2.45 -3.10
C ILE A 70 9.91 2.80 -2.26
N ALA A 71 9.83 3.88 -1.48
CA ALA A 71 10.83 4.24 -0.50
C ALA A 71 10.08 4.78 0.72
N HIS A 72 10.33 4.22 1.89
CA HIS A 72 9.83 4.76 3.15
C HIS A 72 11.05 4.93 4.06
N PRO A 73 11.34 6.12 4.59
CA PRO A 73 12.34 6.26 5.61
C PRO A 73 11.67 5.77 6.88
N THR A 74 11.75 4.46 7.13
CA THR A 74 11.55 3.95 8.48
C THR A 74 12.54 4.73 9.35
N PRO A 75 12.11 5.44 10.41
CA PRO A 75 13.04 6.09 11.32
C PRO A 75 13.98 5.02 11.86
N ARG A 76 15.20 4.96 11.31
CA ARG A 76 16.21 3.92 11.57
C ARG A 76 16.73 3.94 13.01
N ALA A 77 16.32 4.94 13.78
CA ALA A 77 16.78 5.19 15.13
C ALA A 77 15.58 5.06 16.09
N LEU A 78 15.69 4.10 17.02
CA LEU A 78 14.98 4.00 18.31
C LEU A 78 13.77 3.08 18.45
N LEU A 79 13.44 2.21 17.51
CA LEU A 79 12.32 1.27 17.70
C LEU A 79 12.81 -0.17 17.86
N THR A 80 12.30 -0.83 18.91
CA THR A 80 12.37 -2.28 19.05
C THR A 80 11.72 -2.88 17.80
N PRO A 81 12.41 -3.76 17.05
CA PRO A 81 11.84 -4.39 15.86
C PRO A 81 10.51 -5.05 16.18
N LEU A 82 9.51 -4.85 15.33
CA LEU A 82 8.20 -5.47 15.46
C LEU A 82 8.37 -7.01 15.47
N SER A 83 7.75 -7.70 16.42
CA SER A 83 7.75 -9.17 16.43
C SER A 83 6.87 -9.73 15.31
N GLU A 84 7.02 -11.02 15.00
CA GLU A 84 6.18 -11.70 14.01
C GLU A 84 4.70 -11.67 14.41
N GLU A 85 4.41 -11.90 15.69
CA GLU A 85 3.05 -11.91 16.25
C GLU A 85 2.39 -10.53 16.17
N GLU A 86 3.13 -9.47 16.50
CA GLU A 86 2.67 -8.10 16.36
C GLU A 86 2.42 -7.73 14.89
N ALA A 87 3.30 -8.16 13.97
CA ALA A 87 3.11 -7.94 12.53
C ALA A 87 1.85 -8.65 11.98
N ILE A 88 1.61 -9.89 12.40
CA ILE A 88 0.40 -10.65 12.05
C ILE A 88 -0.85 -9.95 12.59
N GLU A 89 -0.80 -9.44 13.82
CA GLU A 89 -1.91 -8.71 14.44
C GLU A 89 -2.21 -7.39 13.70
N VAL A 90 -1.19 -6.63 13.31
CA VAL A 90 -1.34 -5.45 12.45
C VAL A 90 -1.99 -5.83 11.12
N ALA A 91 -1.55 -6.91 10.46
CA ALA A 91 -2.14 -7.38 9.22
C ALA A 91 -3.62 -7.76 9.38
N ARG A 92 -3.98 -8.41 10.48
CA ARG A 92 -5.36 -8.79 10.80
C ARG A 92 -6.26 -7.58 10.96
N ARG A 93 -5.84 -6.59 11.76
CA ARG A 93 -6.59 -5.33 11.95
C ARG A 93 -6.78 -4.59 10.64
N GLU A 94 -5.75 -4.59 9.81
CA GLU A 94 -5.85 -3.94 8.51
C GLU A 94 -6.86 -4.65 7.61
N CYS A 95 -6.83 -5.98 7.55
CA CYS A 95 -7.85 -6.74 6.82
C CYS A 95 -9.26 -6.41 7.34
N GLU A 96 -9.49 -6.37 8.65
CA GLU A 96 -10.79 -6.00 9.23
C GLU A 96 -11.23 -4.59 8.82
N ARG A 97 -10.32 -3.61 8.88
CA ARG A 97 -10.58 -2.21 8.50
C ARG A 97 -11.05 -2.08 7.05
N VAL A 98 -10.49 -2.87 6.14
CA VAL A 98 -10.89 -2.87 4.72
C VAL A 98 -11.92 -3.95 4.37
N HIS A 99 -12.61 -4.51 5.37
CA HIS A 99 -13.66 -5.51 5.22
C HIS A 99 -13.21 -6.78 4.49
N TYR A 100 -11.98 -7.19 4.74
CA TYR A 100 -11.34 -8.38 4.20
C TYR A 100 -11.23 -9.47 5.27
N TRP A 101 -11.50 -10.73 4.89
CA TRP A 101 -11.35 -11.86 5.80
C TRP A 101 -9.90 -12.32 5.87
N PHE A 102 -9.27 -12.11 7.03
CA PHE A 102 -7.95 -12.63 7.36
C PHE A 102 -8.05 -14.14 7.66
N ARG A 103 -7.28 -14.97 6.96
CA ARG A 103 -7.36 -16.44 7.10
C ARG A 103 -6.00 -17.08 7.32
N GLN A 104 -5.99 -18.10 8.17
CA GLN A 104 -4.89 -19.04 8.30
C GLN A 104 -4.88 -20.07 7.14
N PRO A 105 -3.71 -20.61 6.74
CA PRO A 105 -2.39 -20.28 7.26
C PRO A 105 -1.89 -18.92 6.77
N VAL A 106 -1.16 -18.23 7.63
CA VAL A 106 -0.44 -17.00 7.33
C VAL A 106 1.04 -17.34 7.18
N ARG A 107 1.71 -16.75 6.18
CA ARG A 107 3.17 -16.80 6.07
C ARG A 107 3.72 -15.41 6.33
N ALA A 108 4.48 -15.25 7.40
CA ALA A 108 5.27 -14.06 7.66
C ALA A 108 6.68 -14.23 7.11
N SER A 109 7.28 -13.15 6.61
CA SER A 109 8.67 -13.15 6.13
C SER A 109 9.33 -11.83 6.49
N ARG A 110 10.39 -11.90 7.29
CA ARG A 110 11.17 -10.74 7.73
C ARG A 110 12.00 -10.17 6.58
N HIS A 111 12.06 -8.86 6.48
CA HIS A 111 13.02 -8.14 5.64
C HIS A 111 13.71 -7.04 6.46
N GLU A 112 14.68 -6.32 5.86
CA GLU A 112 15.57 -5.38 6.57
C GLU A 112 14.82 -4.40 7.48
N ASN A 113 13.67 -3.89 7.03
CA ASN A 113 12.92 -2.83 7.69
C ASN A 113 11.46 -3.22 8.07
N GLY A 114 11.16 -4.52 8.23
CA GLY A 114 9.81 -4.96 8.60
C GLY A 114 9.45 -6.39 8.17
N TRP A 115 8.16 -6.59 7.89
CA TRP A 115 7.54 -7.88 7.63
C TRP A 115 6.67 -7.86 6.37
N THR A 116 6.75 -8.95 5.62
CA THR A 116 5.78 -9.31 4.59
C THR A 116 4.84 -10.38 5.13
N ILE A 117 3.55 -10.12 5.16
CA ILE A 117 2.50 -11.05 5.61
C ILE A 117 1.68 -11.51 4.41
N HIS A 118 1.69 -12.82 4.15
CA HIS A 118 0.88 -13.45 3.11
C HIS A 118 -0.32 -14.16 3.74
N THR A 119 -1.53 -13.82 3.30
CA THR A 119 -2.79 -14.43 3.76
C THR A 119 -3.76 -14.64 2.60
N ASN A 120 -4.69 -15.57 2.76
CA ASN A 120 -5.79 -15.78 1.80
C ASN A 120 -6.95 -14.85 2.16
N ILE A 121 -7.42 -14.01 1.22
CA ILE A 121 -8.55 -13.09 1.44
C ILE A 121 -9.76 -13.52 0.60
N LEU A 122 -10.83 -13.91 1.28
CA LEU A 122 -11.99 -14.56 0.68
C LEU A 122 -12.96 -13.61 -0.05
N CYS A 123 -13.05 -12.33 0.33
CA CYS A 123 -14.01 -11.40 -0.29
C CYS A 123 -13.79 -11.18 -1.80
N MET A 124 -12.63 -11.59 -2.33
CA MET A 124 -12.29 -11.52 -3.76
C MET A 124 -11.73 -12.83 -4.34
N GLY A 125 -11.78 -13.94 -3.61
CA GLY A 125 -11.16 -15.21 -4.05
C GLY A 125 -9.66 -15.08 -4.36
N ALA A 126 -8.96 -14.21 -3.63
CA ALA A 126 -7.62 -13.73 -3.95
C ALA A 126 -6.65 -13.99 -2.79
N ASN A 127 -5.36 -14.08 -3.11
CA ASN A 127 -4.32 -14.02 -2.09
C ASN A 127 -3.96 -12.57 -1.85
N ALA A 128 -3.62 -12.21 -0.63
CA ALA A 128 -3.11 -10.89 -0.29
C ALA A 128 -1.74 -10.97 0.35
N THR A 129 -0.94 -9.97 0.02
CA THR A 129 0.35 -9.71 0.66
C THR A 129 0.29 -8.32 1.27
N LEU A 130 0.59 -8.20 2.56
CA LEU A 130 0.74 -6.93 3.25
C LEU A 130 2.21 -6.72 3.61
N GLY A 131 2.75 -5.55 3.29
CA GLY A 131 4.04 -5.10 3.80
C GLY A 131 3.80 -4.22 5.03
N ILE A 132 4.53 -4.50 6.11
CA ILE A 132 4.42 -3.80 7.40
C ILE A 132 5.83 -3.39 7.80
N ASP A 133 6.05 -2.13 8.15
CA ASP A 133 7.36 -1.71 8.64
C ASP A 133 7.54 -2.03 10.14
N ASP A 134 8.76 -1.85 10.65
CA ASP A 134 9.07 -2.08 12.07
C ASP A 134 8.32 -1.18 13.05
N THR A 135 7.63 -0.16 12.56
CA THR A 135 6.79 0.73 13.39
C THR A 135 5.34 0.24 13.48
N GLY A 136 4.99 -0.83 12.76
CA GLY A 136 3.62 -1.34 12.65
C GLY A 136 2.77 -0.61 11.62
N VAL A 137 3.38 0.21 10.75
CA VAL A 137 2.67 0.89 9.66
C VAL A 137 2.59 -0.03 8.45
N VAL A 138 1.39 -0.12 7.86
CA VAL A 138 1.16 -0.90 6.64
C VAL A 138 1.68 -0.10 5.44
N ILE A 139 2.81 -0.52 4.88
CA ILE A 139 3.52 0.17 3.79
C ILE A 139 3.12 -0.31 2.39
N GLY A 140 2.41 -1.44 2.26
CA GLY A 140 1.92 -1.91 0.97
C GLY A 140 0.88 -3.02 1.08
N ARG A 141 0.02 -3.15 0.07
CA ARG A 141 -0.92 -4.27 -0.05
C ARG A 141 -1.04 -4.69 -1.50
N HIS A 142 -0.83 -5.96 -1.75
CA HIS A 142 -0.93 -6.55 -3.09
C HIS A 142 -2.02 -7.63 -3.09
N PHE A 143 -2.95 -7.55 -4.04
CA PHE A 143 -4.02 -8.53 -4.22
C PHE A 143 -3.78 -9.35 -5.49
N PHE A 144 -3.54 -10.64 -5.33
CA PHE A 144 -3.40 -11.58 -6.43
C PHE A 144 -4.74 -12.28 -6.67
N ARG A 145 -5.45 -11.88 -7.73
CA ARG A 145 -6.53 -12.72 -8.27
C ARG A 145 -5.88 -13.85 -9.06
N ARG A 146 -6.24 -15.10 -8.75
CA ARG A 146 -5.97 -16.24 -9.63
C ARG A 146 -6.84 -16.15 -10.88
#